data_AF-A0A1I3XWJ0-F1
#
_entry.id   AF-A0A1I3XWJ0-F1
#
_cell.length_a   1.000
_cell.length_b   1.000
_cell.length_c   1.000
_cell.angle_alpha   90.00
_cell.angle_beta   90.00
_cell.angle_gamma   90.00
#
_symmetry.space_group_name_H-M   'P 1'
#
loop_
_entity.id
_entity.type
_entity.pdbx_description
1 polymer ?
#
loop_
_entity_poly.entity_id
_entity_poly.type
_entity_poly.pdbx_seq_one_letter_code
_entity_poly.pdbx_strand_id
1 'polypeptide(L)'
;MDLSEKENLDKDVVVIGALLHDISYAIEFESKEDWENHGRNSAKISEDFLNELNLTENQKEEILLGIASHVDGNPGMDRGELSINALTISDSDNLDRFDIYRTFESLSYHKFYDKTVKEQINYLKERLESREKLLGVEEEFATVTAKAMWRKRIEKQMQTYEDLLTQLEGGYYFLQDN
;
A
#
# COMPACT_ATOMS: atom_id res chain seq x y z
N MET A 1 -13.49 6.33 9.60
CA MET A 1 -12.83 7.46 10.28
C MET A 1 -11.43 7.52 9.74
N ASP A 2 -11.12 8.66 9.14
CA ASP A 2 -9.94 8.91 8.30
C ASP A 2 -8.66 8.95 9.18
N LEU A 3 -7.52 8.52 8.62
CA LEU A 3 -6.22 8.50 9.31
C LEU A 3 -5.81 9.92 9.73
N SER A 4 -6.02 10.88 8.83
CA SER A 4 -5.75 12.31 9.05
C SER A 4 -6.50 12.89 10.26
N GLU A 5 -7.75 12.47 10.48
CA GLU A 5 -8.57 12.93 11.60
C GLU A 5 -8.11 12.39 12.95
N LYS A 6 -7.72 11.11 12.99
CA LYS A 6 -7.31 10.46 14.23
C LYS A 6 -5.97 10.95 14.74
N GLU A 7 -5.10 11.33 13.83
CA GLU A 7 -3.74 11.80 14.12
C GLU A 7 -3.62 13.33 14.11
N ASN A 8 -4.75 14.05 13.92
CA ASN A 8 -4.79 15.52 13.87
C ASN A 8 -3.79 16.10 12.86
N LEU A 9 -3.74 15.50 11.67
CA LEU A 9 -2.85 15.87 10.57
C LEU A 9 -3.48 16.94 9.69
N ASP A 10 -2.64 17.59 8.87
CA ASP A 10 -3.12 18.49 7.81
C ASP A 10 -3.83 17.64 6.74
N LYS A 11 -5.16 17.77 6.71
CA LYS A 11 -6.01 17.02 5.77
C LYS A 11 -5.75 17.38 4.33
N ASP A 12 -5.43 18.63 4.03
CA ASP A 12 -5.19 19.06 2.66
C ASP A 12 -3.91 18.37 2.15
N VAL A 13 -2.86 18.30 2.98
CA VAL A 13 -1.62 17.60 2.62
C VAL A 13 -1.87 16.10 2.42
N VAL A 14 -2.43 15.43 3.42
CA VAL A 14 -2.54 13.97 3.41
C VAL A 14 -3.51 13.48 2.34
N VAL A 15 -4.69 14.10 2.22
CA VAL A 15 -5.72 13.64 1.27
C VAL A 15 -5.32 13.95 -0.17
N ILE A 16 -4.84 15.16 -0.46
CA ILE A 16 -4.41 15.52 -1.82
C ILE A 16 -3.21 14.67 -2.22
N GLY A 17 -2.23 14.51 -1.33
CA GLY A 17 -1.08 13.63 -1.56
C GLY A 17 -1.48 12.18 -1.85
N ALA A 18 -2.37 11.61 -1.03
CA ALA A 18 -2.88 10.25 -1.25
C ALA A 18 -3.66 10.10 -2.56
N LEU A 19 -4.36 11.14 -3.04
CA LEU A 19 -5.05 11.09 -4.33
C LEU A 19 -4.10 11.17 -5.53
N LEU A 20 -2.96 11.85 -5.37
CA LEU A 20 -2.05 12.17 -6.48
C LEU A 20 -0.79 11.30 -6.53
N HIS A 21 -0.48 10.52 -5.49
CA HIS A 21 0.80 9.78 -5.38
C HIS A 21 1.12 8.89 -6.60
N ASP A 22 0.07 8.36 -7.23
CA ASP A 22 0.12 7.41 -8.34
C ASP A 22 -0.34 7.99 -9.69
N ILE A 23 -0.45 9.33 -9.82
CA ILE A 23 -0.97 9.95 -11.05
C ILE A 23 -0.13 9.66 -12.29
N SER A 24 1.16 9.31 -12.14
CA SER A 24 2.01 8.91 -13.26
C SER A 24 1.54 7.63 -13.97
N TYR A 25 0.76 6.76 -13.33
CA TYR A 25 0.12 5.61 -14.01
C TYR A 25 -0.88 6.01 -15.10
N ALA A 26 -1.28 7.28 -15.18
CA ALA A 26 -2.07 7.79 -16.31
C ALA A 26 -1.26 7.88 -17.62
N ILE A 27 0.07 7.72 -17.55
CA ILE A 27 0.99 7.68 -18.68
C ILE A 27 1.52 6.24 -18.79
N GLU A 28 1.70 5.77 -20.03
CA GLU A 28 2.25 4.42 -20.27
C GLU A 28 3.71 4.34 -19.77
N PHE A 29 4.03 3.29 -19.01
CA PHE A 29 5.39 3.01 -18.56
C PHE A 29 6.12 2.19 -19.62
N GLU A 30 7.25 2.70 -20.10
CA GLU A 30 8.06 2.07 -21.15
C GLU A 30 9.17 1.18 -20.56
N SER A 31 9.50 1.38 -19.28
CA SER A 31 10.62 0.74 -18.61
C SER A 31 10.37 0.45 -17.13
N LYS A 32 11.23 -0.40 -16.57
CA LYS A 32 11.28 -0.63 -15.12
C LYS A 32 11.65 0.65 -14.37
N GLU A 33 12.48 1.50 -14.96
CA GLU A 33 12.90 2.77 -14.36
C GLU A 33 11.71 3.73 -14.18
N ASP A 34 10.74 3.72 -15.12
CA ASP A 34 9.51 4.50 -14.99
C ASP A 34 8.70 4.05 -13.78
N TRP A 35 8.59 2.72 -13.60
CA TRP A 35 7.92 2.15 -12.44
C TRP A 35 8.68 2.42 -11.14
N GLU A 36 10.01 2.33 -11.11
CA GLU A 36 10.79 2.63 -9.89
C GLU A 36 10.76 4.12 -9.52
N ASN A 37 10.54 5.00 -10.50
CA ASN A 37 10.48 6.45 -10.31
C ASN A 37 9.05 7.02 -10.33
N HIS A 38 8.01 6.18 -10.29
CA HIS A 38 6.63 6.62 -10.45
C HIS A 38 6.24 7.70 -9.43
N GLY A 39 6.64 7.59 -8.16
CA GLY A 39 6.40 8.64 -7.17
C GLY A 39 7.04 9.99 -7.53
N ARG A 40 8.32 9.99 -7.95
CA ARG A 40 9.01 11.23 -8.37
C ARG A 40 8.39 11.83 -9.63
N ASN A 41 7.93 10.99 -10.55
CA ASN A 41 7.24 11.44 -11.75
C ASN A 41 5.84 11.97 -11.44
N SER A 42 5.10 11.32 -10.53
CA SER A 42 3.81 11.78 -10.02
C SER A 42 3.93 13.15 -9.35
N ALA A 43 5.01 13.38 -8.57
CA ALA A 43 5.27 14.69 -7.96
C ALA A 43 5.44 15.78 -9.02
N LYS A 44 6.25 15.53 -10.06
CA LYS A 44 6.44 16.47 -11.18
C LYS A 44 5.12 16.77 -11.91
N ILE A 45 4.30 15.75 -12.18
CA ILE A 45 2.99 15.93 -12.83
C ILE A 45 2.04 16.73 -11.94
N SER A 46 2.12 16.54 -10.62
CA SER A 46 1.22 17.19 -9.65
C SER A 46 1.54 18.66 -9.43
N GLU A 47 2.79 19.10 -9.67
CA GLU A 47 3.25 20.46 -9.35
C GLU A 47 2.37 21.57 -9.94
N ASP A 48 2.06 21.49 -11.23
CA ASP A 48 1.22 22.48 -11.91
C ASP A 48 -0.19 22.52 -11.32
N PHE A 49 -0.79 21.35 -11.06
CA PHE A 49 -2.12 21.25 -10.45
C PHE A 49 -2.14 21.84 -9.03
N LEU A 50 -1.13 21.56 -8.21
CA LEU A 50 -1.04 22.11 -6.85
C LEU A 50 -0.89 23.63 -6.84
N ASN A 51 -0.30 24.22 -7.88
CA ASN A 51 -0.19 25.68 -8.01
C ASN A 51 -1.52 26.37 -8.36
N GLU A 52 -2.51 25.64 -8.87
CA GLU A 52 -3.87 26.15 -9.10
C GLU A 52 -4.74 26.12 -7.84
N LEU A 53 -4.33 25.37 -6.82
CA LEU A 53 -5.07 25.24 -5.56
C LEU A 53 -4.70 26.37 -4.58
N ASN A 54 -5.64 26.71 -3.70
CA ASN A 54 -5.42 27.67 -2.62
C ASN A 54 -4.68 27.02 -1.43
N LEU A 55 -3.49 26.49 -1.69
CA LEU A 55 -2.60 25.87 -0.71
C LEU A 55 -1.46 26.81 -0.35
N THR A 56 -0.97 26.70 0.89
CA THR A 56 0.28 27.36 1.28
C THR A 56 1.48 26.69 0.60
N GLU A 57 2.58 27.44 0.43
CA GLU A 57 3.81 26.88 -0.14
C GLU A 57 4.34 25.67 0.67
N ASN A 58 4.20 25.71 2.00
CA ASN A 58 4.57 24.58 2.86
C ASN A 58 3.72 23.34 2.59
N GLN A 59 2.40 23.49 2.41
CA GLN A 59 1.52 22.36 2.08
C GLN A 59 1.88 21.76 0.72
N LYS A 60 2.14 22.59 -0.29
CA LYS A 60 2.56 22.12 -1.61
C LYS A 60 3.87 21.33 -1.53
N GLU A 61 4.85 21.86 -0.79
CA GLU A 61 6.15 21.21 -0.60
C GLU A 61 5.97 19.85 0.12
N GLU A 62 5.21 19.79 1.21
CA GLU A 62 4.95 18.54 1.91
C GLU A 62 4.24 17.49 1.04
N ILE A 63 3.26 17.91 0.22
CA ILE A 63 2.58 17.02 -0.74
C ILE A 63 3.58 16.47 -1.75
N LEU A 64 4.37 17.34 -2.39
CA LEU A 64 5.33 16.94 -3.43
C LEU A 64 6.41 16.01 -2.88
N LEU A 65 6.92 16.29 -1.67
CA LEU A 65 7.92 15.44 -1.01
C LEU A 65 7.34 14.09 -0.60
N GLY A 66 6.12 14.07 -0.04
CA GLY A 66 5.44 12.83 0.31
C GLY A 66 5.20 11.95 -0.91
N ILE A 67 4.68 12.53 -2.00
CA ILE A 67 4.49 11.81 -3.27
C ILE A 67 5.82 11.32 -3.83
N ALA A 68 6.87 12.15 -3.86
CA ALA A 68 8.16 11.75 -4.44
C ALA A 68 8.86 10.64 -3.67
N SER A 69 8.64 10.56 -2.36
CA SER A 69 9.32 9.63 -1.45
C SER A 69 8.55 8.33 -1.21
N HIS A 70 7.28 8.22 -1.59
CA HIS A 70 6.44 7.10 -1.14
C HIS A 70 6.90 5.71 -1.64
N VAL A 71 7.68 5.65 -2.71
CA VAL A 71 8.13 4.38 -3.32
C VAL A 71 9.27 3.74 -2.53
N ASP A 72 10.28 4.54 -2.14
CA ASP A 72 11.55 4.06 -1.59
C ASP A 72 12.09 4.90 -0.43
N GLY A 73 11.28 5.82 0.09
CA GLY A 73 11.65 6.75 1.16
C GLY A 73 12.54 7.90 0.70
N ASN A 74 12.92 7.98 -0.57
CA ASN A 74 13.83 9.00 -1.08
C ASN A 74 13.13 9.92 -2.09
N PRO A 75 12.92 11.21 -1.80
CA PRO A 75 12.31 12.13 -2.75
C PRO A 75 13.21 12.45 -3.97
N GLY A 76 14.47 12.01 -3.99
CA GLY A 76 15.43 12.27 -5.06
C GLY A 76 16.03 13.68 -5.03
N MET A 77 15.80 14.44 -3.96
CA MET A 77 16.36 15.76 -3.72
C MET A 77 16.66 15.94 -2.22
N ASP A 78 17.73 16.67 -1.90
CA ASP A 78 18.08 16.97 -0.52
C ASP A 78 17.25 18.17 -0.02
N ARG A 79 16.20 17.88 0.77
CA ARG A 79 15.18 18.86 1.22
C ARG A 79 14.94 18.81 2.74
N GLY A 80 15.75 18.07 3.49
CA GLY A 80 15.56 17.86 4.93
C GLY A 80 14.68 16.66 5.27
N GLU A 81 14.30 16.54 6.55
CA GLU A 81 13.46 15.44 7.05
C GLU A 81 12.00 15.60 6.59
N LEU A 82 11.37 14.49 6.20
CA LEU A 82 9.97 14.46 5.82
C LEU A 82 9.06 14.76 7.03
N SER A 83 8.06 15.61 6.84
CA SER A 83 7.04 15.85 7.86
C SER A 83 6.20 14.60 8.11
N ILE A 84 5.54 14.54 9.27
CA ILE A 84 4.60 13.46 9.57
C ILE A 84 3.43 13.42 8.57
N ASN A 85 2.99 14.56 8.03
CA ASN A 85 1.96 14.59 6.98
C ASN A 85 2.48 13.93 5.69
N ALA A 86 3.71 14.28 5.28
CA ALA A 86 4.34 13.72 4.08
C ALA A 86 4.54 12.21 4.20
N LEU A 87 5.03 11.74 5.35
CA LEU A 87 5.19 10.30 5.63
C LEU A 87 3.85 9.56 5.67
N THR A 88 2.76 10.23 6.10
CA THR A 88 1.43 9.63 6.14
C THR A 88 0.87 9.32 4.75
N ILE A 89 1.37 9.96 3.69
CA ILE A 89 1.02 9.61 2.30
C ILE A 89 1.50 8.17 2.00
N SER A 90 2.75 7.85 2.38
CA SER A 90 3.30 6.48 2.27
C SER A 90 2.57 5.48 3.17
N ASP A 91 2.25 5.87 4.40
CA ASP A 91 1.41 5.04 5.28
C ASP A 91 0.08 4.70 4.60
N SER A 92 -0.55 5.68 3.94
CA SER A 92 -1.86 5.52 3.31
C SER A 92 -1.82 4.58 2.10
N ASP A 93 -0.81 4.70 1.22
CA ASP A 93 -0.57 3.77 0.11
C ASP A 93 -0.32 2.35 0.64
N ASN A 94 0.58 2.21 1.62
CA ASN A 94 0.86 0.91 2.23
C ASN A 94 -0.38 0.28 2.85
N LEU A 95 -1.23 1.06 3.52
CA LEU A 95 -2.46 0.57 4.10
C LEU A 95 -3.42 0.04 3.02
N ASP A 96 -3.63 0.75 1.90
CA ASP A 96 -4.55 0.36 0.82
C ASP A 96 -4.19 -1.01 0.20
N ARG A 97 -2.90 -1.32 0.11
CA ARG A 97 -2.38 -2.59 -0.42
C ARG A 97 -2.85 -3.84 0.35
N PHE A 98 -3.35 -3.68 1.57
CA PHE A 98 -3.78 -4.80 2.44
C PHE A 98 -5.24 -4.75 2.86
N ASP A 99 -6.05 -3.89 2.23
CA ASP A 99 -7.50 -3.97 2.41
C ASP A 99 -8.08 -5.27 1.82
N ILE A 100 -9.28 -5.61 2.28
CA ILE A 100 -9.95 -6.85 1.88
C ILE A 100 -10.22 -6.90 0.37
N TYR A 101 -10.51 -5.75 -0.25
CA TYR A 101 -10.66 -5.65 -1.70
C TYR A 101 -9.37 -6.08 -2.40
N ARG A 102 -8.22 -5.53 -1.97
CA ARG A 102 -6.90 -5.84 -2.55
C ARG A 102 -6.51 -7.31 -2.34
N THR A 103 -7.00 -7.93 -1.27
CA THR A 103 -6.86 -9.37 -1.04
C THR A 103 -7.48 -10.19 -2.19
N PHE A 104 -8.73 -9.91 -2.55
CA PHE A 104 -9.40 -10.61 -3.65
C PHE A 104 -8.85 -10.22 -5.03
N GLU A 105 -8.49 -8.96 -5.23
CA GLU A 105 -7.81 -8.52 -6.44
C GLU A 105 -6.50 -9.29 -6.65
N SER A 106 -5.71 -9.48 -5.59
CA SER A 106 -4.47 -10.25 -5.64
C SER A 106 -4.71 -11.72 -6.02
N LEU A 107 -5.75 -12.36 -5.47
CA LEU A 107 -6.14 -13.72 -5.86
C LEU A 107 -6.49 -13.81 -7.35
N SER A 108 -7.25 -12.83 -7.85
CA SER A 108 -7.62 -12.73 -9.26
C SER A 108 -6.40 -12.53 -10.17
N TYR A 109 -5.53 -11.56 -9.84
CA TYR A 109 -4.31 -11.26 -10.58
C TYR A 109 -3.38 -12.47 -10.72
N HIS A 110 -3.23 -13.26 -9.65
CA HIS A 110 -2.40 -14.47 -9.65
C HIS A 110 -3.11 -15.70 -10.23
N LYS A 111 -4.31 -15.53 -10.82
CA LYS A 111 -5.16 -16.58 -11.38
C LYS A 111 -5.37 -17.73 -10.40
N PHE A 112 -5.62 -17.40 -9.13
CA PHE A 112 -5.72 -18.37 -8.05
C PHE A 112 -6.72 -19.49 -8.35
N TYR A 113 -7.88 -19.14 -8.91
CA TYR A 113 -8.95 -20.08 -9.21
C TYR A 113 -8.66 -21.00 -10.41
N ASP A 114 -7.66 -20.68 -11.25
CA ASP A 114 -7.24 -21.54 -12.37
C ASP A 114 -6.21 -22.60 -11.93
N LYS A 115 -5.67 -22.47 -10.71
CA LYS A 115 -4.67 -23.38 -10.14
C LYS A 115 -5.30 -24.70 -9.69
N THR A 116 -4.51 -25.76 -9.68
CA THR A 116 -4.89 -27.00 -8.99
C THR A 116 -5.03 -26.77 -7.49
N VAL A 117 -5.80 -27.63 -6.79
CA VAL A 117 -5.99 -27.52 -5.33
C VAL A 117 -4.65 -27.53 -4.57
N LYS A 118 -3.69 -28.37 -4.99
CA LYS A 118 -2.36 -28.42 -4.39
C LYS A 118 -1.59 -27.09 -4.57
N GLU A 119 -1.67 -26.49 -5.75
CA GLU A 119 -1.04 -25.20 -6.02
C GLU A 119 -1.74 -24.05 -5.27
N GLN A 120 -3.06 -24.11 -5.09
CA GLN A 120 -3.80 -23.17 -4.24
C GLN A 120 -3.35 -23.25 -2.78
N ILE A 121 -3.22 -24.47 -2.24
CA ILE A 121 -2.70 -24.70 -0.88
C ILE A 121 -1.29 -24.11 -0.73
N ASN A 122 -0.37 -24.42 -1.65
CA ASN A 122 0.99 -23.88 -1.61
C ASN A 122 1.01 -22.36 -1.70
N TYR A 123 0.23 -21.78 -2.62
CA TYR A 123 0.10 -20.33 -2.76
C TYR A 123 -0.37 -19.68 -1.46
N LEU A 124 -1.39 -20.23 -0.79
CA LEU A 124 -1.88 -19.67 0.48
C LEU A 124 -0.83 -19.77 1.59
N LYS A 125 -0.08 -20.87 1.67
CA LYS A 125 1.02 -21.03 2.65
C LYS A 125 2.12 -19.98 2.46
N GLU A 126 2.58 -19.80 1.23
CA GLU A 126 3.57 -18.75 0.90
C GLU A 126 3.04 -17.34 1.23
N ARG A 127 1.75 -17.11 0.97
CA ARG A 127 1.08 -15.84 1.26
C ARG A 127 0.95 -15.60 2.76
N LEU A 128 0.73 -16.62 3.57
CA LEU A 128 0.70 -16.51 5.03
C LEU A 128 2.10 -16.20 5.59
N GLU A 129 3.12 -16.93 5.17
CA GLU A 129 4.52 -16.69 5.59
C GLU A 129 4.97 -15.25 5.25
N SER A 130 4.60 -14.75 4.06
CA SER A 130 4.89 -13.37 3.67
C SER A 130 4.22 -12.34 4.59
N ARG A 131 3.03 -12.64 5.14
CA ARG A 131 2.25 -11.71 5.97
C ARG A 131 2.76 -11.71 7.41
N GLU A 132 3.21 -12.86 7.91
CA GLU A 132 3.94 -12.94 9.17
C GLU A 132 5.20 -12.06 9.16
N LYS A 133 5.96 -12.07 8.05
CA LYS A 133 7.13 -11.18 7.88
C LYS A 133 6.73 -9.70 7.89
N LEU A 134 5.61 -9.36 7.25
CA LEU A 134 5.10 -7.99 7.18
C LEU A 134 4.55 -7.45 8.51
N LEU A 135 4.14 -8.32 9.44
CA LEU A 135 3.86 -7.87 10.82
C LEU A 135 5.11 -7.34 11.52
N GLY A 136 6.31 -7.79 11.10
CA GLY A 136 7.58 -7.35 11.67
C GLY A 136 8.06 -5.95 11.23
N VAL A 137 7.48 -5.36 10.18
CA VAL A 137 7.90 -4.03 9.66
C VAL A 137 7.04 -2.87 10.17
N GLU A 138 6.18 -3.13 11.14
CA GLU A 138 5.25 -2.15 11.71
C GLU A 138 5.91 -0.88 12.31
N GLU A 139 7.20 -0.92 12.63
CA GLU A 139 7.97 0.24 13.13
C GLU A 139 8.27 1.26 12.02
N GLU A 140 8.00 0.92 10.76
CA GLU A 140 8.21 1.80 9.61
C GLU A 140 7.05 2.80 9.40
N PHE A 141 5.93 2.62 10.10
CA PHE A 141 4.76 3.51 10.00
C PHE A 141 4.96 4.81 10.77
N ALA A 142 4.58 5.93 10.15
CA ALA A 142 4.78 7.26 10.71
C ALA A 142 3.88 7.56 11.92
N THR A 143 2.70 6.92 11.98
CA THR A 143 1.70 7.19 13.01
C THR A 143 1.28 5.93 13.78
N VAL A 144 0.90 6.13 15.05
CA VAL A 144 0.42 5.03 15.90
C VAL A 144 -0.90 4.45 15.38
N THR A 145 -1.76 5.27 14.78
CA THR A 145 -2.99 4.82 14.13
C THR A 145 -2.71 4.02 12.88
N ALA A 146 -1.80 4.45 12.00
CA ALA A 146 -1.46 3.69 10.80
C ALA A 146 -0.85 2.33 11.18
N LYS A 147 0.06 2.31 12.17
CA LYS A 147 0.60 1.06 12.73
C LYS A 147 -0.48 0.10 13.24
N ALA A 148 -1.46 0.61 13.99
CA ALA A 148 -2.58 -0.20 14.47
C ALA A 148 -3.48 -0.70 13.33
N MET A 149 -3.71 0.15 12.32
CA MET A 149 -4.49 -0.21 11.12
C MET A 149 -3.77 -1.27 10.29
N TRP A 150 -2.45 -1.15 10.12
CA TRP A 150 -1.60 -2.11 9.43
C TRP A 150 -1.75 -3.51 10.02
N ARG A 151 -1.48 -3.65 11.32
CA ARG A 151 -1.65 -4.93 12.04
C ARG A 151 -3.03 -5.52 11.79
N LYS A 152 -4.07 -4.73 12.01
CA LYS A 152 -5.46 -5.19 11.86
C LYS A 152 -5.76 -5.65 10.42
N ARG A 153 -5.25 -4.96 9.40
CA ARG A 153 -5.44 -5.32 7.99
C ARG A 153 -4.69 -6.60 7.63
N ILE A 154 -3.44 -6.72 8.04
CA ILE A 154 -2.63 -7.93 7.86
C ILE A 154 -3.27 -9.13 8.55
N GLU A 155 -3.63 -9.00 9.83
CA GLU A 155 -4.32 -10.06 10.59
C GLU A 155 -5.63 -10.48 9.92
N LYS A 156 -6.42 -9.52 9.42
CA LYS A 156 -7.68 -9.84 8.73
C LYS A 156 -7.45 -10.58 7.42
N GLN A 157 -6.42 -10.21 6.68
CA GLN A 157 -6.03 -10.87 5.45
C GLN A 157 -5.51 -12.29 5.74
N MET A 158 -4.68 -12.47 6.77
CA MET A 158 -4.20 -13.78 7.21
C MET A 158 -5.36 -14.70 7.59
N GLN A 159 -6.29 -14.23 8.44
CA GLN A 159 -7.49 -14.99 8.80
C GLN A 159 -8.28 -15.45 7.56
N THR A 160 -8.42 -14.58 6.56
CA THR A 160 -9.12 -14.92 5.32
C THR A 160 -8.40 -16.04 4.55
N TYR A 161 -7.07 -16.01 4.48
CA TYR A 161 -6.28 -17.06 3.83
C TYR A 161 -6.26 -18.37 4.64
N GLU A 162 -6.20 -18.30 5.97
CA GLU A 162 -6.25 -19.46 6.87
C GLU A 162 -7.58 -20.21 6.76
N ASP A 163 -8.71 -19.48 6.74
CA ASP A 163 -10.04 -20.05 6.56
C ASP A 163 -10.13 -20.79 5.21
N LEU A 164 -9.64 -20.16 4.14
CA LEU A 164 -9.63 -20.75 2.80
C LEU A 164 -8.70 -21.97 2.71
N LEU A 165 -7.51 -21.88 3.32
CA LEU A 165 -6.54 -22.97 3.36
C LEU A 165 -7.11 -24.19 4.08
N THR A 166 -7.75 -23.98 5.24
CA THR A 166 -8.39 -25.04 6.02
C THR A 166 -9.45 -25.78 5.21
N GLN A 167 -10.28 -25.05 4.45
CA GLN A 167 -11.30 -25.65 3.59
C GLN A 167 -10.69 -26.46 2.44
N LEU A 168 -9.64 -25.95 1.80
CA LEU A 168 -8.97 -26.63 0.69
C LEU A 168 -8.21 -27.87 1.16
N GLU A 169 -7.49 -27.79 2.27
CA GLU A 169 -6.78 -28.93 2.86
C GLU A 169 -7.76 -30.03 3.29
N GLY A 170 -8.86 -29.66 3.95
CA GLY A 170 -9.90 -30.61 4.35
C GLY A 170 -10.49 -31.37 3.16
N GLY A 171 -10.77 -30.68 2.06
CA GLY A 171 -11.26 -31.30 0.83
C GLY A 171 -10.21 -32.14 0.12
N TYR A 172 -8.96 -31.66 0.07
CA TYR A 172 -7.87 -32.32 -0.64
C TYR A 172 -7.48 -33.65 0.02
N TYR A 173 -7.27 -33.67 1.33
CA TYR A 173 -6.83 -34.89 2.03
C TYR A 173 -7.96 -35.93 2.13
N PHE A 174 -9.22 -35.50 2.28
CA PHE A 174 -10.36 -36.42 2.22
C PHE A 174 -10.41 -37.22 0.91
N LEU A 175 -10.04 -36.61 -0.22
CA LEU A 175 -10.00 -37.26 -1.53
C LEU A 175 -8.76 -38.14 -1.75
N GLN A 176 -7.73 -38.03 -0.90
CA GLN A 176 -6.52 -38.87 -0.99
C GLN A 176 -6.62 -40.12 -0.12
N ASP A 177 -7.39 -40.05 0.97
CA ASP A 177 -7.57 -41.14 1.93
C ASP A 177 -8.73 -42.09 1.54
N ASN A 178 -9.47 -41.80 0.47
CA ASN A 178 -10.58 -42.60 -0.09
C ASN A 178 -10.36 -42.93 -1.57
#